data_AF-A0AAN7LR44-F1
#
_entry.id   AF-A0AAN7LR44-F1
#
_cell.length_a   1.000
_cell.length_b   1.000
_cell.length_c   1.000
_cell.angle_alpha   90.00
_cell.angle_beta   90.00
_cell.angle_gamma   90.00
#
_symmetry.space_group_name_H-M   'P 1'
#
loop_
_entity.id
_entity.type
_entity.pdbx_description
1 polymer ?
#
loop_
_entity_poly.entity_id
_entity_poly.type
_entity_poly.pdbx_seq_one_letter_code
_entity_poly.pdbx_strand_id
1 'polypeptide(L)'
;MGGRTHVFTKAMGEMLVNQLKADMPLVISCPTIITSTYMEPFPGWVEVVRTIDSIAVGYGKGKLTCFLCDPNGVIDVIPADMVVNSIIVSMAAHAGRQLPIDDAIYHVGSSLGNPVRYSNLTEYGYDYFSKHPWINKDGKAVMVGKLTLLTSMASFRRYMGLRYLLLLKGLEVANAAFCRSFQGTYHDMNRKISLVMRLVELYRPYLFFKGVFNDLNSEKLRSAMKVKTSEADIFYFDPKCINWDDYFTRIHLAGVVKYVFK
;
A
#
# COMPACT_ATOMS: atom_id res chain seq x y z
N MET A 1 11.29 9.66 10.50
CA MET A 1 12.02 10.38 9.43
C MET A 1 12.20 9.58 8.14
N GLY A 2 12.07 8.24 8.11
CA GLY A 2 12.42 7.42 6.94
C GLY A 2 11.61 7.59 5.64
N GLY A 3 10.35 8.04 5.66
CA GLY A 3 9.56 8.16 4.42
C GLY A 3 10.12 9.17 3.41
N ARG A 4 10.36 10.41 3.87
CA ARG A 4 10.91 11.48 3.03
C ARG A 4 12.32 11.16 2.53
N THR A 5 13.12 10.47 3.35
CA THR A 5 14.48 10.04 2.99
C THR A 5 14.47 8.97 1.90
N HIS A 6 13.52 8.04 1.91
CA HIS A 6 13.41 7.01 0.87
C HIS A 6 13.14 7.62 -0.51
N VAL A 7 12.13 8.48 -0.62
CA VAL A 7 11.77 9.11 -1.91
C VAL A 7 12.90 10.01 -2.41
N PHE A 8 13.54 10.78 -1.50
CA PHE A 8 14.71 11.58 -1.84
C PHE A 8 15.87 10.74 -2.37
N THR A 9 16.15 9.60 -1.73
CA THR A 9 17.21 8.68 -2.16
C THR A 9 16.93 8.10 -3.54
N LYS A 10 15.66 7.75 -3.84
CA LYS A 10 15.26 7.26 -5.17
C LYS A 10 15.43 8.34 -6.24
N ALA A 11 14.97 9.56 -5.97
CA ALA A 11 15.15 10.69 -6.90
C ALA A 11 16.64 10.98 -7.18
N MET A 12 17.50 10.97 -6.16
CA MET A 12 18.95 11.09 -6.37
C MET A 12 19.53 9.94 -7.20
N GLY A 13 19.04 8.71 -6.99
CA GLY A 13 19.43 7.55 -7.78
C GLY A 13 19.07 7.70 -9.25
N GLU A 14 17.85 8.16 -9.56
CA GLU A 14 17.40 8.44 -10.92
C GLU A 14 18.30 9.48 -11.61
N MET A 15 18.61 10.58 -10.91
CA MET A 15 19.52 11.61 -11.40
C MET A 15 20.93 11.06 -11.66
N LEU A 16 21.47 10.28 -10.73
CA LEU A 16 22.82 9.73 -10.84
C LEU A 16 22.93 8.73 -12.00
N VAL A 17 21.96 7.82 -12.13
CA VAL A 17 21.93 6.85 -13.24
C VAL A 17 21.82 7.58 -14.57
N ASN A 18 21.00 8.64 -14.66
CA ASN A 18 20.92 9.45 -15.87
C ASN A 18 22.25 10.14 -16.22
N GLN A 19 23.00 10.62 -15.23
CA GLN A 19 24.32 11.22 -15.44
C GLN A 19 25.39 10.21 -15.86
N LEU A 20 25.32 8.98 -15.36
CA LEU A 20 26.35 7.95 -15.58
C LEU A 20 26.08 7.01 -16.76
N LYS A 21 24.90 7.07 -17.40
CA LYS A 21 24.47 6.10 -18.43
C LYS A 21 25.35 6.05 -19.68
N ALA A 22 26.12 7.10 -19.97
CA ALA A 22 26.90 7.26 -21.21
C ALA A 22 26.04 6.88 -22.44
N ASP A 23 26.50 5.94 -23.27
CA ASP A 23 25.80 5.50 -24.48
C ASP A 23 24.80 4.35 -24.25
N MET A 24 24.62 3.90 -23.01
CA MET A 24 23.71 2.80 -22.69
C MET A 24 22.24 3.27 -22.78
N PRO A 25 21.36 2.51 -23.48
CA PRO A 25 19.92 2.72 -23.39
C PRO A 25 19.46 2.63 -21.92
N LEU A 26 18.70 3.63 -21.48
CA LEU A 26 18.22 3.72 -20.10
C LEU A 26 16.71 3.87 -20.10
N VAL A 27 16.06 3.10 -19.24
CA VAL A 27 14.64 3.22 -18.90
C VAL A 27 14.53 3.28 -17.38
N ILE A 28 13.70 4.20 -16.88
CA ILE A 28 13.39 4.32 -15.45
C ILE A 28 11.91 4.00 -15.26
N SER A 29 11.61 2.92 -14.54
CA SER A 29 10.25 2.57 -14.14
C SER A 29 9.99 3.03 -12.71
N CYS A 30 8.95 3.85 -12.54
CA CYS A 30 8.51 4.43 -11.27
C CYS A 30 7.14 3.87 -10.90
N PRO A 31 7.07 2.63 -10.38
CA PRO A 31 5.81 2.05 -9.94
C PRO A 31 5.31 2.68 -8.65
N THR A 32 3.99 2.72 -8.52
CA THR A 32 3.32 3.10 -7.27
C THR A 32 3.26 1.94 -6.26
N ILE A 33 2.39 1.99 -5.26
CA ILE A 33 2.24 0.91 -4.27
C ILE A 33 1.84 -0.40 -4.97
N ILE A 34 2.77 -1.35 -4.99
CA ILE A 34 2.58 -2.63 -5.66
C ILE A 34 1.76 -3.57 -4.77
N THR A 35 0.67 -4.10 -5.31
CA THR A 35 -0.21 -5.08 -4.66
C THR A 35 0.08 -6.50 -5.16
N SER A 36 -0.84 -7.45 -4.95
CA SER A 36 -0.69 -8.80 -5.51
C SER A 36 -0.72 -8.78 -7.04
N THR A 37 -0.51 -9.93 -7.66
CA THR A 37 -0.71 -10.09 -9.10
C THR A 37 -2.20 -10.03 -9.45
N TYR A 38 -2.51 -9.48 -10.62
CA TYR A 38 -3.86 -9.45 -11.19
C TYR A 38 -4.17 -10.74 -11.95
N MET A 39 -3.26 -11.16 -12.82
CA MET A 39 -3.39 -12.35 -13.67
C MET A 39 -2.19 -13.30 -13.53
N GLU A 40 -0.96 -12.82 -13.75
CA GLU A 40 0.23 -13.68 -13.90
C GLU A 40 1.19 -13.61 -12.69
N PRO A 41 1.91 -14.70 -12.34
CA PRO A 41 1.79 -16.06 -12.87
C PRO A 41 0.49 -16.77 -12.47
N PHE A 42 -0.18 -16.28 -11.43
CA PHE A 42 -1.55 -16.65 -11.06
C PHE A 42 -2.14 -15.52 -10.19
N PRO A 43 -3.47 -15.31 -10.19
CA PRO A 43 -4.10 -14.20 -9.48
C PRO A 43 -3.86 -14.22 -7.97
N GLY A 44 -3.62 -13.06 -7.37
CA GLY A 44 -3.53 -12.89 -5.92
C GLY A 44 -2.20 -13.35 -5.34
N TRP A 45 -1.19 -13.66 -6.15
CA TRP A 45 0.14 -14.01 -5.63
C TRP A 45 0.79 -12.83 -4.91
N VAL A 46 1.32 -13.10 -3.72
CA VAL A 46 2.06 -12.16 -2.88
C VAL A 46 3.30 -12.88 -2.36
N GLU A 47 4.48 -12.40 -2.76
CA GLU A 47 5.75 -12.96 -2.29
C GLU A 47 6.14 -12.44 -0.89
N VAL A 48 6.04 -11.12 -0.72
CA VAL A 48 6.47 -10.40 0.47
C VAL A 48 5.35 -9.53 0.97
N VAL A 49 5.14 -9.54 2.29
CA VAL A 49 4.16 -8.68 2.96
C VAL A 49 4.59 -7.22 2.82
N ARG A 50 3.81 -6.44 2.07
CA ARG A 50 3.98 -5.00 1.91
C ARG A 50 3.01 -4.24 2.84
N THR A 51 3.00 -2.91 2.73
CA THR A 51 2.23 -2.02 3.61
C THR A 51 0.72 -2.31 3.59
N ILE A 52 0.13 -2.45 2.39
CA ILE A 52 -1.31 -2.73 2.25
C ILE A 52 -1.65 -4.11 2.83
N ASP A 53 -0.82 -5.12 2.54
CA ASP A 53 -0.99 -6.48 3.07
C ASP A 53 -0.94 -6.48 4.61
N SER A 54 -0.03 -5.71 5.21
CA SER A 54 0.10 -5.59 6.66
C SER A 54 -1.15 -4.97 7.30
N ILE A 55 -1.77 -3.99 6.63
CA ILE A 55 -3.03 -3.37 7.06
C ILE A 55 -4.16 -4.39 6.96
N ALA A 56 -4.26 -5.12 5.84
CA ALA A 56 -5.26 -6.17 5.64
C ALA A 56 -5.13 -7.29 6.68
N VAL A 57 -3.90 -7.73 7.01
CA VAL A 57 -3.62 -8.71 8.07
C VAL A 57 -4.05 -8.19 9.43
N GLY A 58 -3.66 -6.96 9.78
CA GLY A 58 -4.03 -6.34 11.05
C GLY A 58 -5.55 -6.23 11.20
N TYR A 59 -6.25 -5.88 10.12
CA TYR A 59 -7.70 -5.77 10.09
C TYR A 59 -8.39 -7.14 10.18
N GLY A 60 -8.04 -8.09 9.32
CA GLY A 60 -8.63 -9.43 9.31
C GLY A 60 -8.38 -10.23 10.59
N LYS A 61 -7.25 -9.98 11.28
CA LYS A 61 -6.97 -10.55 12.62
C LYS A 61 -7.65 -9.79 13.77
N GLY A 62 -8.49 -8.80 13.47
CA GLY A 62 -9.23 -8.01 14.46
C GLY A 62 -8.34 -7.11 15.34
N LYS A 63 -7.09 -6.84 14.93
CA LYS A 63 -6.13 -6.03 15.67
C LYS A 63 -6.17 -4.55 15.28
N LEU A 64 -6.70 -4.24 14.09
CA LEU A 64 -6.87 -2.88 13.59
C LEU A 64 -8.35 -2.48 13.66
N THR A 65 -8.71 -1.64 14.64
CA THR A 65 -10.09 -1.16 14.81
C THR A 65 -10.32 0.28 14.34
N CYS A 66 -9.24 1.02 14.09
CA CYS A 66 -9.29 2.38 13.56
C CYS A 66 -8.13 2.62 12.60
N PHE A 67 -8.30 3.55 11.67
CA PHE A 67 -7.25 3.92 10.72
C PHE A 67 -7.28 5.42 10.44
N LEU A 68 -6.10 6.03 10.36
CA LEU A 68 -5.96 7.45 10.07
C LEU A 68 -5.76 7.64 8.56
N CYS A 69 -6.70 8.31 7.89
CA CYS A 69 -6.57 8.65 6.47
C CYS A 69 -7.58 9.74 6.09
N ASP A 70 -7.34 10.42 4.97
CA ASP A 70 -8.41 11.14 4.27
C ASP A 70 -9.26 10.10 3.51
N PRO A 71 -10.54 9.88 3.84
CA PRO A 71 -11.38 8.88 3.17
C PRO A 71 -11.55 9.17 1.67
N ASN A 72 -11.46 10.45 1.28
CA ASN A 72 -11.53 10.86 -0.13
C ASN A 72 -10.17 10.82 -0.82
N GLY A 73 -9.08 10.58 -0.08
CA GLY A 73 -7.73 10.48 -0.62
C GLY A 73 -7.62 9.30 -1.57
N VAL A 74 -7.00 9.54 -2.73
CA VAL A 74 -6.66 8.50 -3.69
C VAL A 74 -5.44 7.75 -3.17
N ILE A 75 -5.52 6.43 -3.15
CA ILE A 75 -4.39 5.56 -2.88
C ILE A 75 -3.91 4.99 -4.22
N ASP A 76 -2.72 5.40 -4.63
CA ASP A 76 -2.18 4.96 -5.90
C ASP A 76 -1.60 3.55 -5.75
N VAL A 77 -2.23 2.58 -6.41
CA VAL A 77 -1.90 1.16 -6.33
C VAL A 77 -1.85 0.54 -7.71
N ILE A 78 -0.99 -0.46 -7.89
CA ILE A 78 -0.89 -1.22 -9.14
C ILE A 78 -0.60 -2.70 -8.85
N PRO A 79 -1.16 -3.65 -9.63
CA PRO A 79 -0.79 -5.06 -9.53
C PRO A 79 0.68 -5.33 -9.92
N ALA A 80 1.28 -6.35 -9.31
CA ALA A 80 2.70 -6.66 -9.50
C ALA A 80 3.07 -7.06 -10.94
N ASP A 81 2.23 -7.87 -11.58
CA ASP A 81 2.37 -8.32 -12.96
C ASP A 81 2.28 -7.17 -13.96
N MET A 82 1.40 -6.18 -13.72
CA MET A 82 1.37 -4.97 -14.56
C MET A 82 2.67 -4.17 -14.49
N VAL A 83 3.34 -4.12 -13.33
CA VAL A 83 4.65 -3.49 -13.21
C VAL A 83 5.69 -4.25 -14.02
N VAL A 84 5.72 -5.58 -13.91
CA VAL A 84 6.65 -6.42 -14.70
C VAL A 84 6.43 -6.24 -16.19
N ASN A 85 5.17 -6.30 -16.64
CA ASN A 85 4.80 -6.08 -18.04
C ASN A 85 5.24 -4.69 -18.52
N SER A 86 5.06 -3.65 -17.72
CA SER A 86 5.53 -2.31 -18.07
C SER A 86 7.05 -2.23 -18.26
N ILE A 87 7.83 -2.97 -17.46
CA ILE A 87 9.30 -3.02 -17.56
C ILE A 87 9.70 -3.74 -18.85
N ILE A 88 9.12 -4.90 -19.13
CA ILE A 88 9.41 -5.67 -20.35
C ILE A 88 9.09 -4.84 -21.59
N VAL A 89 7.91 -4.24 -21.63
CA VAL A 89 7.45 -3.45 -22.77
C VAL A 89 8.29 -2.20 -22.96
N SER A 90 8.63 -1.49 -21.89
CA SER A 90 9.48 -0.31 -21.98
C SER A 90 10.89 -0.66 -22.44
N MET A 91 11.48 -1.75 -21.94
CA MET A 91 12.77 -2.25 -22.43
C MET A 91 12.74 -2.58 -23.92
N ALA A 92 11.71 -3.29 -24.38
CA ALA A 92 11.54 -3.64 -25.79
C ALA A 92 11.38 -2.40 -26.70
N ALA A 93 10.58 -1.42 -26.26
CA ALA A 93 10.34 -0.19 -27.02
C ALA A 93 11.58 0.70 -27.15
N HIS A 94 12.49 0.62 -26.18
CA HIS A 94 13.75 1.37 -26.11
C HIS A 94 14.96 0.57 -26.61
N ALA A 95 14.78 -0.68 -27.04
CA ALA A 95 15.87 -1.53 -27.48
C ALA A 95 16.68 -0.87 -28.62
N GLY A 96 17.97 -0.65 -28.38
CA GLY A 96 18.89 -0.04 -29.33
C GLY A 96 18.64 1.45 -29.60
N ARG A 97 17.85 2.14 -28.77
CA ARG A 97 17.52 3.57 -28.93
C ARG A 97 17.98 4.35 -27.71
N GLN A 98 18.51 5.54 -27.94
CA GLN A 98 18.71 6.54 -26.90
C GLN A 98 17.61 7.58 -27.04
N LEU A 99 16.73 7.65 -26.05
CA LEU A 99 15.70 8.68 -25.94
C LEU A 99 16.11 9.73 -24.90
N PRO A 100 15.59 10.96 -25.00
CA PRO A 100 15.66 11.92 -23.91
C PRO A 100 15.14 11.27 -22.62
N ILE A 101 15.76 11.59 -21.48
CA ILE A 101 15.40 10.95 -20.21
C ILE A 101 13.92 11.15 -19.85
N ASP A 102 13.37 12.31 -20.18
CA ASP A 102 11.96 12.65 -19.93
C ASP A 102 10.99 11.73 -20.69
N ASP A 103 11.41 11.14 -21.81
CA ASP A 103 10.65 10.16 -22.59
C ASP A 103 10.92 8.70 -22.15
N ALA A 104 11.89 8.50 -21.27
CA ALA A 104 12.32 7.18 -20.77
C ALA A 104 11.93 6.91 -19.31
N ILE A 105 11.24 7.85 -18.66
CA ILE A 105 10.66 7.68 -17.32
C ILE A 105 9.20 7.26 -17.45
N TYR A 106 8.87 6.09 -16.90
CA TYR A 106 7.53 5.51 -16.91
C TYR A 106 6.95 5.47 -15.51
N HIS A 107 5.95 6.32 -15.25
CA HIS A 107 5.16 6.21 -14.03
C HIS A 107 4.10 5.12 -14.21
N VAL A 108 4.11 4.13 -13.32
CA VAL A 108 3.23 2.97 -13.40
C VAL A 108 2.32 2.96 -12.19
N GLY A 109 1.13 3.53 -12.37
CA GLY A 109 0.14 3.69 -11.32
C GLY A 109 -1.26 3.82 -11.88
N SER A 110 -2.25 3.84 -10.99
CA SER A 110 -3.66 3.91 -11.33
C SER A 110 -4.31 5.23 -10.97
N SER A 111 -3.64 6.09 -10.18
CA SER A 111 -4.25 7.30 -9.62
C SER A 111 -4.88 8.25 -10.64
N LEU A 112 -4.32 8.38 -11.85
CA LEU A 112 -4.89 9.22 -12.91
C LEU A 112 -5.95 8.47 -13.73
N GLY A 113 -5.63 7.26 -14.18
CA GLY A 113 -6.45 6.52 -15.16
C GLY A 113 -7.60 5.71 -14.56
N ASN A 114 -7.47 5.22 -13.33
CA ASN A 114 -8.47 4.39 -12.64
C ASN A 114 -8.29 4.51 -11.11
N PRO A 115 -8.64 5.64 -10.49
CA PRO A 115 -8.36 5.91 -9.08
C PRO A 115 -9.15 5.02 -8.12
N VAL A 116 -8.50 4.59 -7.03
CA VAL A 116 -9.15 3.96 -5.88
C VAL A 116 -8.97 4.84 -4.63
N ARG A 117 -10.01 4.96 -3.80
CA ARG A 117 -9.97 5.78 -2.57
C ARG A 117 -9.80 4.94 -1.32
N TYR A 118 -9.32 5.55 -0.24
CA TYR A 118 -9.24 4.89 1.07
C TYR A 118 -10.61 4.38 1.56
N SER A 119 -11.70 5.11 1.30
CA SER A 119 -13.05 4.65 1.63
C SER A 119 -13.37 3.31 0.96
N ASN A 120 -13.07 3.18 -0.34
CA ASN A 120 -13.29 1.95 -1.10
C ASN A 120 -12.50 0.78 -0.50
N LEU A 121 -11.21 0.98 -0.17
CA LEU A 121 -10.41 -0.07 0.46
C LEU A 121 -11.00 -0.55 1.78
N THR A 122 -11.54 0.36 2.60
CA THR A 122 -12.15 -0.02 3.88
C THR A 122 -13.44 -0.80 3.71
N GLU A 123 -14.20 -0.50 2.65
CA GLU A 123 -15.41 -1.23 2.27
C GLU A 123 -15.04 -2.63 1.74
N TYR A 124 -14.10 -2.73 0.80
CA TYR A 124 -13.64 -4.02 0.28
C TYR A 124 -13.10 -4.94 1.39
N GLY A 125 -12.32 -4.37 2.32
CA GLY A 125 -11.82 -5.10 3.48
C GLY A 125 -12.96 -5.61 4.36
N TYR A 126 -13.92 -4.76 4.72
CA TYR A 126 -15.06 -5.14 5.54
C TYR A 126 -15.91 -6.22 4.86
N ASP A 127 -16.24 -6.04 3.59
CA ASP A 127 -17.06 -6.97 2.82
C ASP A 127 -16.40 -8.34 2.67
N TYR A 128 -15.09 -8.39 2.46
CA TYR A 128 -14.35 -9.64 2.39
C TYR A 128 -14.27 -10.36 3.73
N PHE A 129 -13.77 -9.69 4.78
CA PHE A 129 -13.49 -10.34 6.08
C PHE A 129 -14.74 -10.58 6.93
N SER A 130 -15.85 -9.88 6.67
CA SER A 130 -17.15 -10.21 7.28
C SER A 130 -17.74 -11.51 6.74
N LYS A 131 -17.47 -11.83 5.46
CA LYS A 131 -17.90 -13.08 4.80
C LYS A 131 -16.90 -14.22 4.99
N HIS A 132 -15.61 -13.90 5.10
CA HIS A 132 -14.51 -14.85 5.26
C HIS A 132 -13.71 -14.54 6.54
N PRO A 133 -14.30 -14.76 7.73
CA PRO A 133 -13.62 -14.46 8.98
C PRO A 133 -12.37 -15.33 9.14
N TRP A 134 -11.26 -14.71 9.56
CA TRP A 134 -10.05 -15.46 9.86
C TRP A 134 -10.26 -16.31 11.12
N ILE A 135 -9.88 -17.58 11.05
CA ILE A 135 -9.90 -18.48 12.20
C ILE A 135 -8.61 -18.31 12.98
N ASN A 136 -8.73 -17.90 14.23
CA ASN A 136 -7.57 -17.71 15.10
C ASN A 136 -6.95 -19.06 15.54
N LYS A 137 -5.84 -18.99 16.27
CA LYS A 137 -5.14 -20.19 16.80
C LYS A 137 -6.01 -21.05 17.73
N ASP A 138 -7.06 -20.48 18.29
CA ASP A 138 -8.00 -21.16 19.20
C ASP A 138 -9.21 -21.75 18.45
N GLY A 139 -9.21 -21.72 17.11
CA GLY A 139 -10.33 -22.20 16.30
C GLY A 139 -11.54 -21.26 16.26
N LYS A 140 -11.42 -20.03 16.77
CA LYS A 140 -12.51 -19.05 16.81
C LYS A 140 -12.46 -18.10 15.61
N ALA A 141 -13.61 -17.91 14.98
CA ALA A 141 -13.79 -16.93 13.94
C ALA A 141 -13.64 -15.50 14.49
N VAL A 142 -12.76 -14.71 13.87
CA VAL A 142 -12.59 -13.29 14.20
C VAL A 142 -13.59 -12.46 13.42
N MET A 143 -14.59 -11.94 14.13
CA MET A 143 -15.59 -11.04 13.56
C MET A 143 -15.05 -9.61 13.48
N VAL A 144 -14.84 -9.13 12.26
CA VAL A 144 -14.42 -7.74 12.02
C VAL A 144 -15.63 -6.79 12.01
N GLY A 145 -15.44 -5.59 12.55
CA GLY A 145 -16.39 -4.49 12.44
C GLY A 145 -15.96 -3.46 11.39
N LYS A 146 -16.84 -2.51 11.07
CA LYS A 146 -16.48 -1.36 10.24
C LYS A 146 -15.35 -0.58 10.91
N LEU A 147 -14.33 -0.24 10.14
CA LEU A 147 -13.15 0.46 10.63
C LEU A 147 -13.49 1.90 11.01
N THR A 148 -13.08 2.34 12.20
CA THR A 148 -13.25 3.75 12.59
C THR A 148 -12.23 4.61 11.84
N LEU A 149 -12.68 5.40 10.87
CA LEU A 149 -11.82 6.32 10.13
C LEU A 149 -11.58 7.61 10.92
N LEU A 150 -10.31 7.88 11.19
CA LEU A 150 -9.84 9.09 11.85
C LEU A 150 -9.36 10.02 10.73
N THR A 151 -10.09 11.10 10.47
CA THR A 151 -9.88 11.95 9.28
C THR A 151 -8.91 13.11 9.50
N SER A 152 -8.37 13.24 10.71
CA SER A 152 -7.40 14.29 11.05
C SER A 152 -6.50 13.86 12.20
N MET A 153 -5.32 14.46 12.28
CA MET A 153 -4.42 14.28 13.44
C MET A 153 -5.09 14.66 14.77
N ALA A 154 -5.97 15.65 14.77
CA ALA A 154 -6.73 16.04 15.96
C ALA A 154 -7.69 14.91 16.40
N SER A 155 -8.45 14.33 15.47
CA SER A 155 -9.32 13.18 15.75
C SER A 155 -8.53 11.96 16.24
N PHE A 156 -7.37 11.70 15.63
CA PHE A 156 -6.48 10.62 16.03
C PHE A 156 -5.93 10.81 17.44
N ARG A 157 -5.37 11.99 17.74
CA ARG A 157 -4.84 12.30 19.08
C ARG A 157 -5.92 12.23 20.15
N ARG A 158 -7.14 12.70 19.85
CA ARG A 158 -8.29 12.59 20.76
C ARG A 158 -8.65 11.13 21.01
N TYR A 159 -8.78 10.32 19.95
CA TYR A 159 -9.07 8.90 20.07
C TYR A 159 -8.01 8.15 20.87
N MET A 160 -6.72 8.39 20.57
CA MET A 160 -5.61 7.78 21.30
C MET A 160 -5.56 8.22 22.77
N GLY A 161 -5.84 9.49 23.03
CA GLY A 161 -5.95 10.07 24.37
C GLY A 161 -7.00 9.35 25.19
N LEU A 162 -8.24 9.33 24.70
CA LEU A 162 -9.40 8.79 25.41
C LEU A 162 -9.30 7.28 25.59
N ARG A 163 -8.91 6.54 24.55
CA ARG A 163 -8.99 5.07 24.57
C ARG A 163 -7.76 4.39 25.15
N TYR A 164 -6.57 4.99 25.02
CA TYR A 164 -5.33 4.32 25.40
C TYR A 164 -4.49 5.08 26.43
N LEU A 165 -4.32 6.41 26.29
CA LEU A 165 -3.49 7.16 27.23
C LEU A 165 -4.16 7.31 28.60
N LEU A 166 -5.48 7.51 28.65
CA LEU A 166 -6.22 7.52 29.92
C LEU A 166 -6.10 6.18 30.65
N LEU A 167 -6.28 5.06 29.93
CA LEU A 167 -6.12 3.72 30.50
C LEU A 167 -4.69 3.45 30.96
N LEU A 168 -3.68 3.88 30.19
CA LEU A 168 -2.28 3.74 30.55
C LEU A 168 -1.96 4.52 31.83
N LYS A 169 -2.50 5.73 31.99
CA LYS A 169 -2.32 6.54 33.20
C LYS A 169 -3.03 5.93 34.41
N GLY A 170 -4.22 5.35 34.23
CA GLY A 170 -4.89 4.55 35.26
C GLY A 170 -4.05 3.34 35.69
N LEU A 171 -3.45 2.65 34.72
CA LEU A 171 -2.55 1.53 34.97
C LEU A 171 -1.27 1.96 35.69
N GLU A 172 -0.73 3.14 35.39
CA GLU A 172 0.43 3.72 36.09
C GLU A 172 0.15 3.92 37.59
N VAL A 173 -1.01 4.52 37.91
CA VAL A 173 -1.47 4.73 39.29
C VAL A 173 -1.67 3.39 40.00
N ALA A 174 -2.36 2.44 39.36
CA ALA A 174 -2.54 1.10 39.93
C ALA A 174 -1.19 0.40 40.17
N ASN A 175 -0.27 0.49 39.21
CA ASN A 175 1.05 -0.09 39.33
C ASN A 175 1.86 0.51 40.48
N ALA A 176 1.74 1.82 40.74
CA ALA A 176 2.33 2.46 41.91
C ALA A 176 1.68 2.00 43.22
N ALA A 177 0.34 1.91 43.26
CA ALA A 177 -0.41 1.49 44.45
C ALA A 177 -0.17 0.03 44.83
N PHE A 178 0.03 -0.87 43.86
CA PHE A 178 0.26 -2.30 44.06
C PHE A 178 1.74 -2.69 43.96
N CYS A 179 2.65 -1.85 44.48
CA CYS A 179 4.09 -2.12 44.60
C CYS A 179 4.74 -2.67 43.31
N ARG A 180 4.40 -2.09 42.16
CA ARG A 180 4.93 -2.44 40.82
C ARG A 180 4.50 -3.81 40.27
N SER A 181 3.43 -4.40 40.78
CA SER A 181 2.90 -5.70 40.32
C SER A 181 2.48 -5.73 38.84
N PHE A 182 2.23 -4.57 38.22
CA PHE A 182 1.81 -4.44 36.82
C PHE A 182 2.87 -3.82 35.91
N GLN A 183 4.12 -3.74 36.36
CA GLN A 183 5.20 -3.01 35.68
C GLN A 183 5.42 -3.51 34.24
N GLY A 184 5.38 -4.83 34.03
CA GLY A 184 5.54 -5.44 32.71
C GLY A 184 4.43 -5.04 31.74
N THR A 185 3.17 -5.13 32.17
CA THR A 185 1.99 -4.75 31.38
C THR A 185 2.02 -3.27 31.02
N TYR A 186 2.34 -2.41 31.99
CA TYR A 186 2.48 -0.97 31.76
C TYR A 186 3.54 -0.66 30.70
N HIS A 187 4.74 -1.25 30.83
CA HIS A 187 5.82 -1.02 29.88
C HIS A 187 5.47 -1.52 28.47
N ASP A 188 4.84 -2.69 28.35
CA ASP A 188 4.43 -3.22 27.05
C ASP A 188 3.37 -2.34 26.39
N MET A 189 2.35 -1.91 27.13
CA MET A 189 1.33 -0.98 26.62
C MET A 189 1.93 0.36 26.21
N ASN A 190 2.76 0.97 27.06
CA ASN A 190 3.41 2.24 26.77
C ASN A 190 4.28 2.16 25.51
N ARG A 191 5.05 1.07 25.37
CA ARG A 191 5.88 0.80 24.18
C ARG A 191 5.02 0.70 22.92
N LYS A 192 3.92 -0.06 22.96
CA LYS A 192 2.99 -0.23 21.82
C LYS A 192 2.34 1.08 21.43
N ILE A 193 1.84 1.86 22.38
CA ILE A 193 1.23 3.17 22.14
C ILE A 193 2.26 4.12 21.52
N SER A 194 3.46 4.19 22.09
CA SER A 194 4.56 5.02 21.58
C SER A 194 4.94 4.65 20.14
N LEU A 195 4.99 3.35 19.83
CA LEU A 195 5.25 2.87 18.47
C LEU A 195 4.16 3.32 17.49
N VAL A 196 2.89 3.16 17.83
CA VAL A 196 1.75 3.58 16.98
C VAL A 196 1.81 5.09 16.73
N MET A 197 2.03 5.89 17.78
CA MET A 197 2.15 7.35 17.64
C MET A 197 3.29 7.74 16.69
N ARG A 198 4.47 7.09 16.82
CA ARG A 198 5.63 7.35 15.94
C ARG A 198 5.36 6.95 14.49
N LEU A 199 4.73 5.79 14.26
CA LEU A 199 4.38 5.33 12.92
C LEU A 199 3.38 6.26 12.25
N VAL A 200 2.35 6.69 12.98
CA VAL A 200 1.36 7.63 12.44
C VAL A 200 1.99 8.96 12.08
N GLU A 201 2.85 9.54 12.93
CA GLU A 201 3.57 10.77 12.58
C GLU A 201 4.52 10.58 11.40
N LEU A 202 5.14 9.41 11.27
CA LEU A 202 5.99 9.06 10.12
C LEU A 202 5.22 8.99 8.81
N TYR A 203 4.05 8.35 8.83
CA TYR A 203 3.24 8.10 7.64
C TYR A 203 2.21 9.20 7.35
N ARG A 204 2.00 10.15 8.28
CA ARG A 204 1.13 11.32 8.11
C ARG A 204 1.19 11.96 6.72
N PRO A 205 2.36 12.31 6.14
CA PRO A 205 2.39 12.94 4.83
C PRO A 205 1.82 12.07 3.71
N TYR A 206 1.87 10.73 3.84
CA TYR A 206 1.32 9.78 2.86
C TYR A 206 -0.17 9.56 3.06
N LEU A 207 -0.63 9.46 4.31
CA LEU A 207 -2.04 9.24 4.65
C LEU A 207 -2.95 10.41 4.26
N PHE A 208 -2.37 11.59 4.07
CA PHE A 208 -3.05 12.82 3.66
C PHE A 208 -2.51 13.37 2.33
N PHE A 209 -1.73 12.58 1.59
CA PHE A 209 -1.26 12.97 0.27
C PHE A 209 -2.44 13.03 -0.71
N LYS A 210 -2.55 14.11 -1.48
CA LYS A 210 -3.63 14.33 -2.46
C LYS A 210 -3.13 14.35 -3.91
N GLY A 211 -1.84 14.11 -4.12
CA GLY A 211 -1.28 14.12 -5.45
C GLY A 211 -1.76 12.93 -6.27
N VAL A 212 -1.97 13.18 -7.55
CA VAL A 212 -2.22 12.18 -8.59
C VAL A 212 -1.00 12.20 -9.50
N PHE A 213 -0.49 11.03 -9.86
CA PHE A 213 0.71 10.91 -10.69
C PHE A 213 0.31 10.76 -12.16
N ASN A 214 0.96 11.55 -13.02
CA ASN A 214 0.72 11.50 -14.46
C ASN A 214 1.42 10.27 -15.05
N ASP A 215 0.67 9.43 -15.77
CA ASP A 215 1.17 8.23 -16.45
C ASP A 215 1.28 8.40 -17.98
N LEU A 216 1.38 9.64 -18.49
CA LEU A 216 1.36 9.96 -19.92
C LEU A 216 2.36 9.15 -20.76
N ASN A 217 3.60 8.97 -20.30
CA ASN A 217 4.59 8.16 -21.03
C ASN A 217 4.16 6.69 -21.10
N SER A 218 3.61 6.16 -20.01
CA SER A 218 3.07 4.80 -19.94
C SER A 218 1.85 4.64 -20.84
N GLU A 219 0.98 5.65 -20.93
CA GLU A 219 -0.16 5.69 -21.85
C GLU A 219 0.30 5.71 -23.31
N LYS A 220 1.23 6.61 -23.67
CA LYS A 220 1.84 6.65 -25.01
C LYS A 220 2.47 5.31 -25.40
N LEU A 221 3.18 4.67 -24.46
CA LEU A 221 3.81 3.36 -24.68
C LEU A 221 2.75 2.27 -24.96
N ARG A 222 1.70 2.19 -24.13
CA ARG A 222 0.58 1.25 -24.33
C ARG A 222 -0.11 1.47 -25.68
N SER A 223 -0.39 2.73 -26.01
CA SER A 223 -1.03 3.12 -27.27
C SER A 223 -0.16 2.75 -28.48
N ALA A 224 1.16 2.95 -28.41
CA ALA A 224 2.08 2.56 -29.48
C ALA A 224 2.19 1.03 -29.64
N MET A 225 2.12 0.25 -28.56
CA MET A 225 2.17 -1.22 -28.61
C MET A 225 0.92 -1.82 -29.26
N LYS A 226 -0.27 -1.30 -28.91
CA LYS A 226 -1.54 -1.76 -29.52
C LYS A 226 -1.56 -1.65 -31.04
N VAL A 227 -0.86 -0.67 -31.59
CA VAL A 227 -0.76 -0.47 -33.06
C VAL A 227 0.27 -1.39 -33.70
N LYS A 228 1.33 -1.77 -32.98
CA LYS A 228 2.51 -2.41 -33.57
C LYS A 228 2.56 -3.93 -33.43
N THR A 229 1.92 -4.50 -32.42
CA THR A 229 2.13 -5.91 -32.03
C THR A 229 0.84 -6.59 -31.62
N SER A 230 0.61 -7.81 -32.10
CA SER A 230 -0.43 -8.72 -31.57
C SER A 230 -0.14 -9.19 -30.14
N GLU A 231 1.07 -8.98 -29.64
CA GLU A 231 1.49 -9.26 -28.25
C GLU A 231 1.02 -8.20 -27.24
N ALA A 232 0.31 -7.17 -27.69
CA ALA A 232 -0.25 -6.14 -26.80
C ALA A 232 -1.23 -6.73 -25.75
N ASP A 233 -1.85 -7.87 -26.08
CA ASP A 233 -2.74 -8.60 -25.17
C ASP A 233 -1.97 -9.49 -24.18
N ILE A 234 -0.70 -9.82 -24.48
CA ILE A 234 0.15 -10.66 -23.62
C ILE A 234 0.77 -9.81 -22.51
N PHE A 235 1.43 -8.70 -22.85
CA PHE A 235 2.09 -7.82 -21.87
C PHE A 235 1.21 -6.63 -21.49
N TYR A 236 -0.05 -6.89 -21.11
CA TYR A 236 -1.00 -5.84 -20.80
C TYR A 236 -0.73 -5.24 -19.41
N PHE A 237 -0.75 -3.90 -19.31
CA PHE A 237 -0.55 -3.17 -18.04
C PHE A 237 -1.41 -1.90 -17.93
N ASP A 238 -2.57 -1.84 -18.60
CA ASP A 238 -3.49 -0.71 -18.46
C ASP A 238 -4.32 -0.84 -17.17
N PRO A 239 -4.16 0.05 -16.17
CA PRO A 239 -4.94 -0.01 -14.94
C PRO A 239 -6.44 0.17 -15.18
N LYS A 240 -6.88 0.73 -16.32
CA LYS A 240 -8.30 0.94 -16.64
C LYS A 240 -9.11 -0.35 -16.78
N CYS A 241 -8.48 -1.50 -17.01
CA CYS A 241 -9.20 -2.77 -17.06
C CYS A 241 -9.55 -3.32 -15.67
N ILE A 242 -8.95 -2.77 -14.62
CA ILE A 242 -9.11 -3.32 -13.26
C ILE A 242 -10.48 -2.90 -12.72
N ASN A 243 -11.32 -3.88 -12.43
CA ASN A 243 -12.44 -3.69 -11.52
C ASN A 243 -11.91 -3.78 -10.08
N TRP A 244 -11.79 -2.64 -9.40
CA TRP A 244 -11.18 -2.59 -8.06
C TRP A 244 -11.93 -3.39 -7.01
N ASP A 245 -13.26 -3.45 -7.08
CA ASP A 245 -14.07 -4.24 -6.15
C ASP A 245 -13.76 -5.72 -6.31
N ASP A 246 -13.84 -6.25 -7.54
CA ASP A 246 -13.51 -7.63 -7.83
C ASP A 246 -12.05 -7.97 -7.49
N TYR A 247 -11.13 -7.09 -7.89
CA TYR A 247 -9.70 -7.25 -7.60
C TYR A 247 -9.43 -7.34 -6.10
N PHE A 248 -9.93 -6.40 -5.29
CA PHE A 248 -9.65 -6.43 -3.86
C PHE A 248 -10.39 -7.56 -3.15
N THR A 249 -11.66 -7.78 -3.44
CA THR A 249 -12.49 -8.74 -2.70
C THR A 249 -12.27 -10.18 -3.13
N ARG A 250 -11.91 -10.48 -4.39
CA ARG A 250 -11.76 -11.86 -4.87
C ARG A 250 -10.34 -12.29 -5.13
N ILE A 251 -9.46 -11.34 -5.46
CA ILE A 251 -8.08 -11.65 -5.88
C ILE A 251 -7.09 -11.28 -4.77
N HIS A 252 -6.96 -10.00 -4.45
CA HIS A 252 -5.92 -9.49 -3.55
C HIS A 252 -6.11 -9.96 -2.12
N LEU A 253 -7.26 -9.72 -1.48
CA LEU A 253 -7.48 -10.11 -0.08
C LEU A 253 -7.49 -11.63 0.10
N ALA A 254 -8.03 -12.37 -0.87
CA ALA A 254 -7.94 -13.83 -0.91
C ALA A 254 -6.48 -14.31 -0.99
N GLY A 255 -5.70 -13.67 -1.86
CA GLY A 255 -4.25 -13.88 -1.97
C GLY A 255 -3.50 -13.60 -0.67
N VAL A 256 -3.76 -12.46 -0.02
CA VAL A 256 -3.16 -12.12 1.27
C VAL A 256 -3.52 -13.17 2.32
N VAL A 257 -4.77 -13.61 2.41
CA VAL A 257 -5.15 -14.69 3.34
C VAL A 257 -4.39 -15.98 3.01
N LYS A 258 -4.31 -16.36 1.74
CA LYS A 258 -3.65 -17.61 1.34
C LYS A 258 -2.14 -17.62 1.60
N TYR A 259 -1.44 -16.53 1.28
CA TYR A 259 0.03 -16.50 1.28
C TYR A 259 0.64 -15.81 2.52
N VAL A 260 -0.12 -14.93 3.19
CA VAL A 260 0.39 -14.10 4.29
C VAL A 260 -0.20 -14.48 5.65
N PHE A 261 -1.48 -14.86 5.73
CA PHE A 261 -2.09 -15.26 7.00
C PHE A 261 -1.56 -16.63 7.43
N LYS A 262 -0.42 -16.62 8.11
CA LYS A 262 0.07 -17.72 8.96
C LYS A 262 -0.48 -17.60 10.38
#